data_AF-A0A1E1KRM1-F1
#
_entry.id   AF-A0A1E1KRM1-F1
#
_cell.length_a   1.000
_cell.length_b   1.000
_cell.length_c   1.000
_cell.angle_alpha   90.00
_cell.angle_beta   90.00
_cell.angle_gamma   90.00
#
_symmetry.space_group_name_H-M   'P 1'
#
loop_
_entity.id
_entity.type
_entity.pdbx_description
1 polymer ?
#
loop_
_entity_poly.entity_id
_entity_poly.type
_entity_poly.pdbx_seq_one_letter_code
_entity_poly.pdbx_strand_id
1 'polypeptide(L)'
;MTDSTTGLFGSFDSDLSANSWRNVFTTIFLVLNFLVAWIGHRLVKRQCHRTLLKSKPVPVTRFTPWLSLGSTFSYIWTLRRIPGGWLGIIMIFSGIFGTGNRYIINSCIFEEKIMSRCPFKNGLVTMQYDVASKPVNTWAITFLAINAVEVARARGAEVGVYSKVNNNVTSFFPRKEDVIGNWDCAVAGPDTVIQPKDWADATLDDFIQNQTFFTGMKYWSGSSTPSRQVSRAFMAWGPHADTASNKTNIRAMISNPPVNATKGGVIIAPASITNLECNLAIVEPKWKPAPWPIDTFEDWAELMTGFILEVGASRFPAQLTKVLNAMSMISGSGNIHNFERDDAEKSGAGTDFGCMVPNTRIEGSVYVVAFALTGLVALMFIIDLYDVIQNKIDKRHKAIEKMPFEMLDWQVALIEKITGHEIDEPRKLAGYEYFWDEQTGRSHCRRSDQRGSVYEALENPENTASDPSFGKDGIVVKIMEK
;
A
#
# COMPACT_ATOMS: atom_id res chain seq x y z
N MET A 1 -11.25 -20.31 9.13
CA MET A 1 -10.69 -19.19 9.92
C MET A 1 -11.57 -17.98 9.69
N THR A 2 -12.42 -17.69 10.68
CA THR A 2 -13.31 -16.54 10.69
C THR A 2 -12.58 -15.37 11.33
N ASP A 3 -11.90 -14.56 10.52
CA ASP A 3 -11.46 -13.24 10.97
C ASP A 3 -12.65 -12.28 10.87
N SER A 4 -13.44 -12.25 11.93
CA SER A 4 -14.47 -11.23 12.17
C SER A 4 -13.90 -10.20 13.14
N THR A 5 -12.99 -9.37 12.66
CA THR A 5 -12.71 -8.05 13.25
C THR A 5 -13.13 -6.96 12.26
N THR A 6 -14.39 -7.02 11.83
CA THR A 6 -15.05 -5.83 11.30
C THR A 6 -15.21 -4.86 12.47
N GLY A 7 -14.26 -3.93 12.60
CA GLY A 7 -14.38 -2.79 13.49
C GLY A 7 -15.70 -2.06 13.25
N LEU A 8 -16.17 -1.33 14.27
CA LEU A 8 -17.44 -0.59 14.30
C LEU A 8 -17.66 0.37 13.11
N PHE A 9 -16.62 0.63 12.32
CA PHE A 9 -16.66 1.32 11.04
C PHE A 9 -16.19 0.34 9.97
N GLY A 10 -17.15 -0.23 9.23
CA GLY A 10 -16.86 -1.20 8.17
C GLY A 10 -15.83 -0.68 7.17
N SER A 11 -14.97 -1.57 6.69
CA SER A 11 -14.11 -1.31 5.53
C SER A 11 -15.01 -0.97 4.34
N PHE A 12 -14.92 0.24 3.83
CA PHE A 12 -15.62 0.64 2.62
C PHE A 12 -14.79 0.23 1.40
N ASP A 13 -15.21 -0.82 0.72
CA ASP A 13 -14.65 -1.18 -0.59
C ASP A 13 -15.01 -0.07 -1.57
N SER A 14 -14.00 0.53 -2.17
CA SER A 14 -14.15 1.62 -3.12
C SER A 14 -13.13 1.45 -4.24
N ASP A 15 -13.57 1.65 -5.48
CA ASP A 15 -12.73 1.49 -6.68
C ASP A 15 -11.57 2.51 -6.78
N LEU A 16 -11.40 3.37 -5.77
CA LEU A 16 -10.38 4.39 -5.72
C LEU A 16 -9.06 3.81 -5.20
N SER A 17 -7.97 4.12 -5.90
CA SER A 17 -6.61 3.75 -5.47
C SER A 17 -6.26 4.34 -4.10
N ALA A 18 -5.34 3.70 -3.38
CA ALA A 18 -4.89 4.18 -2.07
C ALA A 18 -4.35 5.61 -2.13
N ASN A 19 -3.66 5.99 -3.21
CA ASN A 19 -3.18 7.35 -3.42
C ASN A 19 -4.33 8.36 -3.59
N SER A 20 -5.40 7.97 -4.28
CA SER A 20 -6.60 8.81 -4.40
C SER A 20 -7.22 9.07 -3.04
N TRP A 21 -7.36 8.04 -2.20
CA TRP A 21 -7.88 8.19 -0.84
C TRP A 21 -6.98 9.05 0.06
N ARG A 22 -5.67 8.85 -0.02
CA ARG A 22 -4.70 9.70 0.70
C ARG A 22 -4.87 11.17 0.33
N ASN A 23 -5.06 11.47 -0.96
CA ASN A 23 -5.29 12.85 -1.42
C ASN A 23 -6.63 13.42 -0.91
N VAL A 24 -7.70 12.63 -0.93
CA VAL A 24 -9.02 13.05 -0.40
C VAL A 24 -8.90 13.39 1.09
N PHE A 25 -8.37 12.49 1.91
CA PHE A 25 -8.21 12.75 3.35
C PHE A 25 -7.22 13.87 3.64
N THR A 26 -6.15 14.00 2.86
CA THR A 26 -5.21 15.13 3.00
C THR A 26 -5.92 16.45 2.77
N THR A 27 -6.76 16.52 1.74
CA THR A 27 -7.56 17.71 1.43
C THR A 27 -8.54 18.02 2.54
N ILE A 28 -9.28 17.01 3.03
CA ILE A 28 -10.22 17.17 4.14
C ILE A 28 -9.51 17.69 5.40
N PHE A 29 -8.39 17.07 5.79
CA PHE A 29 -7.63 17.51 6.96
C PHE A 29 -7.01 18.89 6.79
N LEU A 30 -6.55 19.26 5.59
CA LEU A 30 -6.05 20.59 5.32
C LEU A 30 -7.15 21.65 5.50
N VAL A 31 -8.33 21.41 4.91
CA VAL A 31 -9.49 22.31 5.03
C VAL A 31 -9.94 22.42 6.49
N LEU A 32 -10.05 21.31 7.22
CA LEU A 32 -10.43 21.33 8.63
C LEU A 32 -9.41 22.09 9.48
N ASN A 33 -8.11 21.87 9.30
CA ASN A 33 -7.09 22.62 10.05
C ASN A 33 -7.11 24.12 9.71
N PHE A 34 -7.34 24.47 8.43
CA PHE A 34 -7.53 25.86 8.04
C PHE A 34 -8.73 26.48 8.76
N LEU A 35 -9.87 25.79 8.83
CA LEU A 35 -11.06 26.25 9.55
C LEU A 35 -10.79 26.41 11.05
N VAL A 36 -10.08 25.47 11.69
CA VAL A 36 -9.68 25.58 13.10
C VAL A 36 -8.83 26.84 13.33
N ALA A 37 -7.81 27.07 12.49
CA ALA A 37 -6.95 28.24 12.60
C ALA A 37 -7.72 29.55 12.36
N TRP A 38 -8.59 29.57 11.36
CA TRP A 38 -9.39 30.75 11.00
C TRP A 38 -10.41 31.12 12.09
N ILE A 39 -11.16 30.14 12.61
CA ILE A 39 -12.11 30.36 13.71
C ILE A 39 -11.33 30.69 14.99
N GLY A 40 -10.23 29.98 15.25
CA GLY A 40 -9.37 30.21 16.39
C GLY A 40 -8.84 31.65 16.45
N HIS A 41 -8.41 32.20 15.32
CA HIS A 41 -8.01 33.61 15.23
C HIS A 41 -9.13 34.57 15.65
N ARG A 42 -10.37 34.33 15.18
CA ARG A 42 -11.54 35.14 15.55
C ARG A 42 -11.88 35.03 17.04
N LEU A 43 -11.80 33.82 17.59
CA LEU A 43 -12.07 33.57 19.01
C LEU A 43 -11.07 34.28 19.92
N VAL A 44 -9.77 34.26 19.60
CA VAL A 44 -8.75 34.99 20.38
C VAL A 44 -9.04 36.49 20.41
N LYS A 45 -9.39 37.08 19.25
CA LYS A 45 -9.77 38.49 19.14
C LYS A 45 -10.99 38.81 20.01
N ARG A 46 -12.04 37.98 19.93
CA ARG A 46 -13.28 38.18 20.69
C ARG A 46 -13.11 37.97 22.19
N GLN A 47 -12.29 37.02 22.61
CA GLN A 47 -12.02 36.80 24.03
C GLN A 47 -11.31 38.01 24.65
N CYS A 48 -10.36 38.61 23.94
CA CYS A 48 -9.71 39.84 24.39
C CYS A 48 -10.71 41.00 24.45
N HIS A 49 -11.54 41.17 23.41
CA HIS A 49 -12.62 42.16 23.38
C HIS A 49 -13.56 41.99 24.58
N ARG A 50 -14.01 40.78 24.89
CA ARG A 50 -14.88 40.47 26.03
C ARG A 50 -14.23 40.76 27.38
N THR A 51 -12.92 40.58 27.49
CA THR A 51 -12.18 40.90 28.72
C THR A 51 -12.10 42.41 28.93
N LEU A 52 -11.92 43.18 27.85
CA LEU A 52 -11.97 44.65 27.87
C LEU A 52 -13.37 45.19 28.16
N LEU A 53 -14.44 44.57 27.61
CA LEU A 53 -15.84 44.93 27.94
C LEU A 53 -16.14 44.77 29.43
N LYS A 54 -15.51 43.79 30.08
CA LYS A 54 -15.59 43.59 31.53
C LYS A 54 -14.69 44.54 32.34
N SER A 55 -14.13 45.57 31.71
CA SER A 55 -13.20 46.54 32.30
C SER A 55 -11.97 45.89 32.94
N LYS A 56 -11.53 44.72 32.45
CA LYS A 56 -10.31 44.05 32.92
C LYS A 56 -9.15 44.34 31.97
N PRO A 57 -7.95 44.66 32.49
CA PRO A 57 -6.78 44.87 31.66
C PRO A 57 -6.39 43.56 30.95
N VAL A 58 -6.02 43.67 29.67
CA VAL A 58 -5.54 42.55 28.86
C VAL A 58 -4.06 42.78 28.54
N PRO A 59 -3.14 41.88 28.95
CA PRO A 59 -1.73 42.03 28.60
C PRO A 59 -1.55 41.93 27.09
N VAL A 60 -0.63 42.72 26.53
CA VAL A 60 -0.37 42.80 25.08
C VAL A 60 -0.03 41.43 24.48
N THR A 61 0.60 40.56 25.28
CA THR A 61 0.95 39.18 24.92
C THR A 61 -0.25 38.27 24.60
N ARG A 62 -1.49 38.70 24.89
CA ARG A 62 -2.72 38.00 24.49
C ARG A 62 -3.27 38.43 23.14
N PHE A 63 -2.82 39.56 22.57
CA PHE A 63 -3.15 39.98 21.21
C PHE A 63 -2.23 39.31 20.19
N THR A 64 -2.14 37.99 20.27
CA THR A 64 -1.38 37.18 19.32
C THR A 64 -2.32 36.62 18.25
N PRO A 65 -1.98 36.72 16.95
CA PRO A 65 -2.71 36.01 15.92
C PRO A 65 -2.59 34.50 16.11
N TRP A 66 -3.39 33.71 15.39
CA TRP A 66 -3.23 32.26 15.42
C TRP A 66 -1.89 31.90 14.78
N LEU A 67 -0.94 31.49 15.61
CA LEU A 67 0.42 31.20 15.23
C LEU A 67 0.55 29.78 14.68
N SER A 68 1.41 29.59 13.69
CA SER A 68 1.86 28.26 13.27
C SER A 68 2.60 27.56 14.42
N LEU A 69 2.69 26.23 14.40
CA LEU A 69 3.30 25.45 15.48
C LEU A 69 4.72 25.95 15.84
N GLY A 70 5.57 26.17 14.83
CA GLY A 70 6.94 26.65 15.04
C GLY A 70 6.99 28.04 15.68
N SER A 71 6.16 28.98 15.19
CA SER A 71 6.06 30.31 15.78
C SER A 71 5.48 30.30 17.20
N THR A 72 4.57 29.38 17.50
CA THR A 72 4.00 29.22 18.84
C THR A 72 5.06 28.77 19.84
N PHE A 73 5.90 27.79 19.49
CA PHE A 73 7.01 27.37 20.34
C PHE A 73 8.06 28.47 20.51
N SER A 74 8.42 29.17 19.44
CA SER A 74 9.34 30.32 19.54
C SER A 74 8.79 31.39 20.47
N TYR A 75 7.49 31.71 20.37
CA TYR A 75 6.83 32.68 21.23
C TYR A 75 6.86 32.25 22.70
N ILE A 76 6.54 30.99 22.99
CA ILE A 76 6.59 30.43 24.35
C ILE A 76 8.02 30.46 24.89
N TRP A 77 9.02 30.13 24.07
CA TRP A 77 10.42 30.15 24.48
C TRP A 77 10.89 31.56 24.84
N THR A 78 10.60 32.55 23.99
CA THR A 78 11.04 33.94 24.18
C THR A 78 10.30 34.64 25.30
N LEU A 79 8.97 34.49 25.39
CA LEU A 79 8.14 35.24 26.35
C LEU A 79 7.77 34.44 27.59
N ARG A 80 8.16 33.15 27.66
CA ARG A 80 7.84 32.21 28.75
C ARG A 80 6.35 32.17 29.11
N ARG A 81 5.48 32.45 28.13
CA ARG A 81 4.02 32.52 28.28
C ARG A 81 3.31 31.93 27.06
N ILE A 82 2.15 31.31 27.31
CA ILE A 82 1.31 30.72 26.27
C ILE A 82 0.53 31.83 25.53
N PRO A 83 0.64 31.94 24.20
CA PRO A 83 -0.10 32.93 23.41
C PRO A 83 -1.61 32.64 23.47
N GLY A 84 -2.45 33.67 23.57
CA GLY A 84 -3.91 33.51 23.63
C GLY A 84 -4.47 32.82 24.89
N GLY A 85 -3.67 32.56 25.93
CA GLY A 85 -4.12 31.89 27.15
C GLY A 85 -4.50 30.43 26.92
N TRP A 86 -5.69 29.99 27.36
CA TRP A 86 -6.13 28.60 27.20
C TRP A 86 -6.35 28.21 25.72
N LEU A 87 -6.73 29.16 24.86
CA LEU A 87 -6.83 28.95 23.41
C LEU A 87 -5.46 28.62 22.78
N GLY A 88 -4.37 29.03 23.43
CA GLY A 88 -3.02 28.65 23.03
C GLY A 88 -2.74 27.16 23.12
N ILE A 89 -3.41 26.45 24.03
CA ILE A 89 -3.31 24.98 24.12
C ILE A 89 -3.95 24.35 22.87
N ILE A 90 -5.12 24.83 22.44
CA ILE A 90 -5.79 24.36 21.22
C ILE A 90 -4.93 24.67 19.99
N MET A 91 -4.29 25.83 19.96
CA MET A 91 -3.35 26.21 18.88
C MET A 91 -2.16 25.27 18.78
N ILE A 92 -1.55 24.88 19.91
CA ILE A 92 -0.46 23.89 19.92
C ILE A 92 -0.96 22.54 19.41
N PHE A 93 -2.09 22.04 19.93
CA PHE A 93 -2.65 20.77 19.50
C PHE A 93 -3.00 20.78 18.01
N SER A 94 -3.68 21.82 17.52
CA SER A 94 -4.01 21.99 16.10
C SER A 94 -2.76 22.01 15.22
N GLY A 95 -1.67 22.64 15.67
CA GLY A 95 -0.40 22.62 14.96
C GLY A 95 0.24 21.23 14.91
N ILE A 96 0.26 20.50 16.03
CA ILE A 96 0.76 19.11 16.09
C ILE A 96 -0.08 18.21 15.18
N PHE A 97 -1.41 18.29 15.28
CA PHE A 97 -2.32 17.53 14.43
C PHE A 97 -2.16 17.88 12.95
N GLY A 98 -2.08 19.16 12.60
CA GLY A 98 -1.85 19.59 11.22
C GLY A 98 -0.58 18.97 10.60
N THR A 99 0.48 18.83 11.40
CA THR A 99 1.74 18.20 10.97
C THR A 99 1.65 16.67 11.00
N GLY A 100 0.98 16.11 12.01
CA GLY A 100 0.80 14.67 12.24
C GLY A 100 -0.15 13.99 11.26
N ASN A 101 -1.10 14.73 10.69
CA ASN A 101 -2.11 14.20 9.78
C ASN A 101 -1.52 13.51 8.55
N ARG A 102 -0.39 13.99 8.04
CA ARG A 102 0.31 13.34 6.92
C ARG A 102 0.86 11.96 7.32
N TYR A 103 1.34 11.81 8.55
CA TYR A 103 1.80 10.52 9.08
C TYR A 103 0.62 9.57 9.28
N ILE A 104 -0.49 10.06 9.83
CA ILE A 104 -1.70 9.25 10.03
C ILE A 104 -2.22 8.75 8.67
N ILE A 105 -2.38 9.63 7.69
CA ILE A 105 -2.85 9.24 6.35
C ILE A 105 -1.93 8.20 5.71
N ASN A 106 -0.62 8.43 5.73
CA ASN A 106 0.33 7.53 5.06
C ASN A 106 0.43 6.17 5.75
N SER A 107 0.32 6.12 7.08
CA SER A 107 0.43 4.88 7.86
C SER A 107 -0.89 4.11 7.95
N CYS A 108 -2.04 4.78 7.83
CA CYS A 108 -3.36 4.19 8.07
C CYS A 108 -4.19 3.97 6.79
N ILE A 109 -3.70 4.44 5.63
CA ILE A 109 -4.28 4.13 4.32
C ILE A 109 -3.23 3.37 3.53
N PHE A 110 -3.46 2.08 3.31
CA PHE A 110 -2.57 1.22 2.54
C PHE A 110 -3.34 0.34 1.56
N GLU A 111 -2.61 -0.16 0.58
CA GLU A 111 -3.14 -1.03 -0.47
C GLU A 111 -2.89 -2.47 -0.05
N GLU A 112 -3.96 -3.25 0.03
CA GLU A 112 -3.94 -4.66 0.36
C GLU A 112 -4.46 -5.46 -0.84
N LYS A 113 -3.93 -6.65 -1.09
CA LYS A 113 -4.43 -7.51 -2.17
C LYS A 113 -5.54 -8.40 -1.64
N ILE A 114 -6.74 -8.25 -2.19
CA ILE A 114 -7.89 -9.10 -1.84
C ILE A 114 -8.19 -10.07 -2.97
N MET A 115 -8.80 -11.21 -2.62
CA MET A 115 -9.28 -12.18 -3.59
C MET A 115 -10.54 -11.67 -4.28
N SER A 116 -10.55 -11.62 -5.61
CA SER A 116 -11.69 -11.21 -6.42
C SER A 116 -11.83 -12.07 -7.69
N ARG A 117 -12.80 -11.73 -8.54
CA ARG A 117 -13.02 -12.33 -9.87
C ARG A 117 -12.59 -11.30 -10.91
N CYS A 118 -11.58 -11.64 -11.71
CA CYS A 118 -11.11 -10.78 -12.79
C CYS A 118 -11.67 -11.25 -14.13
N PRO A 119 -12.00 -10.33 -15.04
CA PRO A 119 -12.39 -10.71 -16.39
C PRO A 119 -11.22 -11.37 -17.11
N PHE A 120 -11.47 -12.55 -17.67
CA PHE A 120 -10.58 -13.20 -18.61
C PHE A 120 -10.54 -12.37 -19.89
N LYS A 121 -9.32 -12.11 -20.39
CA LYS A 121 -9.09 -11.36 -21.62
C LYS A 121 -8.67 -12.29 -22.74
N ASN A 122 -7.52 -12.92 -22.55
CA ASN A 122 -6.98 -13.91 -23.46
C ASN A 122 -6.02 -14.86 -22.75
N GLY A 123 -5.87 -16.08 -23.29
CA GLY A 123 -4.89 -17.03 -22.79
C GLY A 123 -5.25 -18.48 -23.07
N LEU A 124 -4.99 -19.32 -22.08
CA LEU A 124 -5.18 -20.76 -22.12
C LEU A 124 -6.58 -21.12 -21.61
N VAL A 125 -7.27 -22.03 -22.30
CA VAL A 125 -8.59 -22.57 -21.91
C VAL A 125 -8.55 -24.09 -22.06
N THR A 126 -8.94 -24.84 -21.02
CA THR A 126 -8.73 -26.30 -20.92
C THR A 126 -10.02 -27.13 -21.13
N MET A 127 -11.16 -26.48 -21.31
CA MET A 127 -12.48 -27.15 -21.23
C MET A 127 -12.91 -27.92 -22.48
N GLN A 128 -12.20 -27.82 -23.60
CA GLN A 128 -12.68 -28.34 -24.89
C GLN A 128 -11.57 -28.98 -25.73
N TYR A 129 -11.32 -30.28 -25.51
CA TYR A 129 -10.57 -31.08 -26.49
C TYR A 129 -10.81 -32.59 -26.31
N ASP A 130 -11.76 -33.15 -27.07
CA ASP A 130 -12.04 -34.60 -27.10
C ASP A 130 -11.08 -35.38 -28.01
N VAL A 131 -10.19 -34.69 -28.73
CA VAL A 131 -9.24 -35.28 -29.66
C VAL A 131 -7.93 -35.58 -28.92
N ALA A 132 -7.22 -36.64 -29.30
CA ALA A 132 -5.88 -36.87 -28.78
C ALA A 132 -4.96 -35.69 -29.10
N SER A 133 -4.30 -35.14 -28.09
CA SER A 133 -3.42 -33.98 -28.22
C SER A 133 -2.09 -34.27 -27.56
N LYS A 134 -1.01 -34.13 -28.31
CA LYS A 134 0.35 -34.16 -27.76
C LYS A 134 0.65 -32.78 -27.15
N PRO A 135 0.72 -32.63 -25.81
CA PRO A 135 1.14 -31.36 -25.22
C PRO A 135 2.61 -31.08 -25.58
N VAL A 136 2.92 -29.89 -26.08
CA VAL A 136 4.28 -29.58 -26.55
C VAL A 136 5.11 -28.90 -25.46
N ASN A 137 6.17 -29.56 -25.00
CA ASN A 137 7.04 -29.08 -23.90
C ASN A 137 7.79 -27.75 -24.18
N THR A 138 8.03 -27.39 -25.45
CA THR A 138 8.85 -26.23 -25.86
C THR A 138 8.04 -24.95 -26.15
N TRP A 139 6.72 -25.04 -26.19
CA TRP A 139 5.87 -23.90 -26.61
C TRP A 139 5.64 -22.89 -25.48
N ALA A 140 5.34 -21.64 -25.85
CA ALA A 140 5.05 -20.56 -24.90
C ALA A 140 3.91 -20.91 -23.92
N ILE A 141 2.94 -21.69 -24.38
CA ILE A 141 1.82 -22.20 -23.59
C ILE A 141 2.26 -23.07 -22.41
N THR A 142 3.38 -23.77 -22.55
CA THR A 142 3.95 -24.62 -21.50
C THR A 142 4.49 -23.79 -20.35
N PHE A 143 5.21 -22.72 -20.69
CA PHE A 143 5.66 -21.75 -19.68
C PHE A 143 4.48 -21.11 -18.97
N LEU A 144 3.42 -20.73 -19.70
CA LEU A 144 2.21 -20.16 -19.09
C LEU A 144 1.56 -21.14 -18.10
N ALA A 145 1.33 -22.39 -18.51
CA ALA A 145 0.67 -23.41 -17.69
C ALA A 145 1.49 -23.77 -16.44
N ILE A 146 2.80 -24.00 -16.59
CA ILE A 146 3.71 -24.29 -15.47
C ILE A 146 3.77 -23.10 -14.50
N ASN A 147 3.91 -21.88 -15.03
CA ASN A 147 4.02 -20.67 -14.20
C ASN A 147 2.71 -20.36 -13.47
N ALA A 148 1.55 -20.65 -14.06
CA ALA A 148 0.26 -20.51 -13.37
C ALA A 148 0.16 -21.41 -12.13
N VAL A 149 0.60 -22.66 -12.24
CA VAL A 149 0.66 -23.60 -11.10
C VAL A 149 1.64 -23.11 -10.04
N GLU A 150 2.82 -22.62 -10.43
CA GLU A 150 3.81 -22.09 -9.48
C GLU A 150 3.32 -20.83 -8.78
N VAL A 151 2.72 -19.89 -9.52
CA VAL A 151 2.16 -18.65 -8.94
C VAL A 151 1.04 -18.97 -7.97
N ALA A 152 0.13 -19.88 -8.32
CA ALA A 152 -0.94 -20.31 -7.43
C ALA A 152 -0.38 -20.94 -6.14
N ARG A 153 0.58 -21.87 -6.27
CA ARG A 153 1.26 -22.51 -5.13
C ARG A 153 1.97 -21.50 -4.23
N ALA A 154 2.75 -20.59 -4.81
CA ALA A 154 3.51 -19.58 -4.07
C ALA A 154 2.59 -18.62 -3.27
N ARG A 155 1.33 -18.50 -3.68
CA ARG A 155 0.31 -17.66 -3.03
C ARG A 155 -0.59 -18.42 -2.08
N GLY A 156 -0.42 -19.74 -1.96
CA GLY A 156 -1.33 -20.59 -1.19
C GLY A 156 -2.75 -20.65 -1.79
N ALA A 157 -2.88 -20.44 -3.10
CA ALA A 157 -4.14 -20.63 -3.81
C ALA A 157 -4.34 -22.11 -4.16
N GLU A 158 -5.51 -22.45 -4.71
CA GLU A 158 -5.82 -23.81 -5.12
C GLU A 158 -4.93 -24.25 -6.30
N VAL A 159 -4.37 -25.45 -6.21
CA VAL A 159 -3.46 -26.01 -7.23
C VAL A 159 -4.13 -27.14 -7.97
N GLY A 160 -4.11 -27.08 -9.31
CA GLY A 160 -4.69 -28.11 -10.15
C GLY A 160 -4.57 -27.81 -11.63
N VAL A 161 -5.36 -28.52 -12.40
CA VAL A 161 -5.71 -28.20 -13.78
C VAL A 161 -6.74 -27.10 -13.74
N TYR A 162 -6.41 -25.95 -14.32
CA TYR A 162 -7.31 -24.79 -14.35
C TYR A 162 -8.20 -24.81 -15.60
N SER A 163 -9.47 -24.42 -15.45
CA SER A 163 -10.40 -24.26 -16.59
C SER A 163 -9.87 -23.25 -17.60
N LYS A 164 -9.20 -22.21 -17.11
CA LYS A 164 -8.55 -21.17 -17.90
C LYS A 164 -7.44 -20.47 -17.13
N VAL A 165 -6.48 -19.94 -17.86
CA VAL A 165 -5.35 -19.16 -17.34
C VAL A 165 -5.15 -17.97 -18.27
N ASN A 166 -5.25 -16.76 -17.71
CA ASN A 166 -4.98 -15.53 -18.45
C ASN A 166 -3.48 -15.41 -18.73
N ASN A 167 -3.11 -14.85 -19.88
CA ASN A 167 -1.71 -14.62 -20.27
C ASN A 167 -0.91 -13.85 -19.21
N ASN A 168 -1.57 -12.95 -18.48
CA ASN A 168 -0.97 -12.31 -17.31
C ASN A 168 -1.28 -13.09 -16.01
N VAL A 169 -0.31 -13.89 -15.57
CA VAL A 169 -0.40 -14.65 -14.31
C VAL A 169 -0.08 -13.82 -13.06
N THR A 170 0.36 -12.56 -13.18
CA THR A 170 0.82 -11.78 -12.00
C THR A 170 -0.27 -11.52 -10.97
N SER A 171 -1.55 -11.53 -11.34
CA SER A 171 -2.66 -11.42 -10.39
C SER A 171 -3.39 -12.75 -10.18
N PHE A 172 -2.92 -13.85 -10.77
CA PHE A 172 -3.60 -15.14 -10.70
C PHE A 172 -3.71 -15.65 -9.26
N PHE A 173 -4.93 -16.01 -8.85
CA PHE A 173 -5.26 -16.57 -7.54
C PHE A 173 -6.51 -17.44 -7.72
N PRO A 174 -6.35 -18.65 -8.29
CA PRO A 174 -7.46 -19.52 -8.63
C PRO A 174 -8.23 -19.95 -7.38
N ARG A 175 -9.56 -20.06 -7.54
CA ARG A 175 -10.46 -20.63 -6.53
C ARG A 175 -10.78 -22.08 -6.88
N LYS A 176 -11.51 -22.76 -5.99
CA LYS A 176 -11.99 -24.13 -6.24
C LYS A 176 -12.82 -24.24 -7.50
N GLU A 177 -13.61 -23.21 -7.83
CA GLU A 177 -14.40 -23.17 -9.07
C GLU A 177 -13.55 -23.05 -10.34
N ASP A 178 -12.31 -22.57 -10.24
CA ASP A 178 -11.40 -22.43 -11.39
C ASP A 178 -10.62 -23.72 -11.64
N VAL A 179 -10.66 -24.70 -10.73
CA VAL A 179 -9.95 -25.98 -10.81
C VAL A 179 -10.90 -27.07 -11.30
N ILE A 180 -10.58 -27.65 -12.45
CA ILE A 180 -11.42 -28.68 -13.12
C ILE A 180 -10.93 -30.10 -12.82
N GLY A 181 -9.68 -30.23 -12.36
CA GLY A 181 -9.10 -31.48 -11.91
C GLY A 181 -7.75 -31.23 -11.25
N ASN A 182 -7.14 -32.28 -10.72
CA ASN A 182 -5.80 -32.20 -10.14
C ASN A 182 -5.12 -33.57 -10.18
N TRP A 183 -3.85 -33.59 -10.58
CA TRP A 183 -3.01 -34.78 -10.44
C TRP A 183 -2.48 -34.88 -9.02
N ASP A 184 -2.80 -35.98 -8.35
CA ASP A 184 -2.25 -36.30 -7.03
C ASP A 184 -1.18 -37.38 -7.19
N CYS A 185 0.06 -37.01 -6.91
CA CYS A 185 1.22 -37.89 -6.98
C CYS A 185 1.67 -38.27 -5.57
N ALA A 186 1.77 -39.56 -5.31
CA ALA A 186 2.22 -40.10 -4.03
C ALA A 186 3.27 -41.20 -4.22
N VAL A 187 4.04 -41.47 -3.17
CA VAL A 187 4.97 -42.60 -3.16
C VAL A 187 4.18 -43.90 -3.14
N ALA A 188 4.40 -44.77 -4.11
CA ALA A 188 3.52 -45.91 -4.41
C ALA A 188 4.22 -47.28 -4.36
N GLY A 189 5.41 -47.34 -3.77
CA GLY A 189 6.13 -48.60 -3.58
C GLY A 189 7.33 -48.42 -2.65
N PRO A 190 7.96 -49.52 -2.21
CA PRO A 190 9.21 -49.43 -1.48
C PRO A 190 10.26 -48.74 -2.37
N ASP A 191 11.11 -47.93 -1.74
CA ASP A 191 12.26 -47.34 -2.43
C ASP A 191 13.12 -48.47 -3.00
N THR A 192 13.31 -48.44 -4.32
CA THR A 192 14.26 -49.36 -4.97
C THR A 192 15.64 -48.74 -4.94
N VAL A 193 16.69 -49.57 -5.00
CA VAL A 193 18.07 -49.08 -4.94
C VAL A 193 18.76 -49.42 -6.24
N ILE A 194 19.38 -48.44 -6.87
CA ILE A 194 20.22 -48.61 -8.05
C ILE A 194 21.70 -48.71 -7.62
N GLN A 195 22.40 -49.72 -8.13
CA GLN A 195 23.81 -49.93 -7.80
C GLN A 195 24.71 -49.04 -8.66
N PRO A 196 25.90 -48.62 -8.17
CA PRO A 196 26.84 -47.78 -8.92
C PRO A 196 27.14 -48.26 -10.36
N LYS A 197 27.20 -49.58 -10.58
CA LYS A 197 27.47 -50.18 -11.89
C LYS A 197 26.34 -50.01 -12.92
N ASP A 198 25.12 -49.74 -12.46
CA ASP A 198 23.92 -49.64 -13.28
C ASP A 198 23.67 -48.19 -13.74
N TRP A 199 24.56 -47.25 -13.40
CA TRP A 199 24.47 -45.83 -13.78
C TRP A 199 25.14 -45.49 -15.13
N ALA A 200 25.80 -46.45 -15.78
CA ALA A 200 26.31 -46.24 -17.14
C ALA A 200 25.13 -46.25 -18.12
N ASP A 201 25.10 -45.34 -19.11
CA ASP A 201 23.88 -45.09 -19.89
C ASP A 201 23.28 -46.36 -20.55
N ALA A 202 24.13 -47.27 -21.06
CA ALA A 202 23.69 -48.55 -21.62
C ALA A 202 23.11 -49.51 -20.58
N THR A 203 23.69 -49.59 -19.38
CA THR A 203 23.19 -50.47 -18.30
C THR A 203 22.00 -49.86 -17.56
N LEU A 204 21.88 -48.53 -17.57
CA LEU A 204 20.77 -47.80 -16.99
C LEU A 204 19.49 -48.02 -17.79
N ASP A 205 19.57 -48.01 -19.12
CA ASP A 205 18.43 -48.37 -19.97
C ASP A 205 17.95 -49.79 -19.67
N ASP A 206 18.85 -50.77 -19.70
CA ASP A 206 18.53 -52.17 -19.33
C ASP A 206 17.93 -52.27 -17.92
N PHE A 207 18.48 -51.54 -16.95
CA PHE A 207 17.96 -51.51 -15.59
C PHE A 207 16.52 -50.98 -15.55
N ILE A 208 16.24 -49.85 -16.21
CA ILE A 208 14.91 -49.23 -16.27
C ILE A 208 13.93 -50.15 -17.01
N GLN A 209 14.31 -50.68 -18.17
CA GLN A 209 13.48 -51.57 -18.98
C GLN A 209 13.16 -52.90 -18.27
N ASN A 210 13.96 -53.34 -17.31
CA ASN A 210 13.69 -54.52 -16.48
C ASN A 210 12.85 -54.26 -15.22
N GLN A 211 12.57 -53.00 -14.84
CA GLN A 211 11.77 -52.70 -13.64
C GLN A 211 10.30 -53.15 -13.78
N THR A 212 9.78 -53.87 -12.79
CA THR A 212 8.38 -54.35 -12.78
C THR A 212 7.37 -53.29 -12.30
N PHE A 213 7.83 -52.13 -11.83
CA PHE A 213 6.96 -51.06 -11.36
C PHE A 213 6.07 -50.48 -12.48
N PHE A 214 6.54 -50.49 -13.74
CA PHE A 214 5.75 -50.10 -14.90
C PHE A 214 5.13 -51.31 -15.59
N THR A 215 3.88 -51.17 -16.04
CA THR A 215 3.18 -52.16 -16.88
C THR A 215 3.05 -51.61 -18.30
N GLY A 216 4.17 -51.45 -19.01
CA GLY A 216 4.16 -50.89 -20.37
C GLY A 216 5.49 -50.30 -20.83
N MET A 217 5.44 -49.53 -21.92
CA MET A 217 6.57 -48.75 -22.43
C MET A 217 7.04 -47.74 -21.40
N LYS A 218 8.36 -47.67 -21.20
CA LYS A 218 9.00 -46.77 -20.24
C LYS A 218 9.82 -45.74 -20.99
N TYR A 219 9.50 -44.47 -20.75
CA TYR A 219 10.24 -43.35 -21.30
C TYR A 219 11.10 -42.77 -20.21
N TRP A 220 12.37 -42.53 -20.50
CA TRP A 220 13.28 -42.00 -19.51
C TRP A 220 14.26 -41.01 -20.12
N SER A 221 14.74 -40.13 -19.26
CA SER A 221 15.82 -39.18 -19.55
C SER A 221 16.72 -39.08 -18.34
N GLY A 222 18.01 -38.88 -18.59
CA GLY A 222 19.04 -38.74 -17.58
C GLY A 222 19.94 -37.54 -17.83
N SER A 223 20.53 -37.03 -16.76
CA SER A 223 21.58 -36.01 -16.85
C SER A 223 22.94 -36.71 -16.86
N SER A 224 23.62 -36.72 -18.00
CA SER A 224 24.89 -37.44 -18.15
C SER A 224 26.12 -36.53 -17.98
N THR A 225 27.24 -37.13 -17.61
CA THR A 225 28.56 -36.49 -17.68
C THR A 225 29.15 -36.64 -19.09
N PRO A 226 29.38 -35.54 -19.83
CA PRO A 226 29.83 -35.62 -21.23
C PRO A 226 31.14 -36.38 -21.42
N SER A 227 32.03 -36.36 -20.42
CA SER A 227 33.34 -37.01 -20.49
C SER A 227 33.34 -38.51 -20.16
N ARG A 228 32.24 -39.06 -19.63
CA ARG A 228 32.20 -40.44 -19.11
C ARG A 228 30.95 -41.24 -19.47
N GLN A 229 29.91 -40.65 -20.06
CA GLN A 229 28.65 -41.33 -20.40
C GLN A 229 28.03 -42.05 -19.18
N VAL A 230 28.14 -41.42 -18.01
CA VAL A 230 27.53 -41.87 -16.77
C VAL A 230 26.47 -40.86 -16.38
N SER A 231 25.26 -41.36 -16.18
CA SER A 231 24.13 -40.61 -15.66
C SER A 231 24.34 -40.22 -14.20
N ARG A 232 23.95 -39.00 -13.84
CA ARG A 232 24.01 -38.43 -12.48
C ARG A 232 22.65 -38.43 -11.80
N ALA A 233 21.60 -38.33 -12.59
CA ALA A 233 20.22 -38.44 -12.16
C ALA A 233 19.42 -38.99 -13.34
N PHE A 234 18.29 -39.64 -13.06
CA PHE A 234 17.36 -40.06 -14.10
C PHE A 234 15.92 -39.90 -13.63
N MET A 235 15.04 -39.75 -14.62
CA MET A 235 13.60 -39.84 -14.47
C MET A 235 13.08 -40.81 -15.52
N ALA A 236 12.36 -41.83 -15.10
CA ALA A 236 11.58 -42.69 -15.97
C ALA A 236 10.10 -42.53 -15.63
N TRP A 237 9.22 -42.51 -16.61
CA TRP A 237 7.78 -42.42 -16.40
C TRP A 237 6.99 -42.95 -17.59
N GLY A 238 5.69 -43.15 -17.36
CA GLY A 238 4.79 -43.60 -18.41
C GLY A 238 3.38 -43.89 -17.90
N PRO A 239 2.46 -44.21 -18.82
CA PRO A 239 1.10 -44.58 -18.46
C PRO A 239 1.11 -45.93 -17.73
N HIS A 240 0.32 -46.04 -16.68
CA HIS A 240 0.02 -47.30 -16.02
C HIS A 240 -1.36 -47.76 -16.45
N ALA A 241 -1.41 -48.82 -17.27
CA ALA A 241 -2.66 -49.47 -17.62
C ALA A 241 -3.09 -50.38 -16.46
N ASP A 242 -4.03 -49.92 -15.64
CA ASP A 242 -4.84 -50.83 -14.84
C ASP A 242 -5.99 -51.33 -15.71
N THR A 243 -5.89 -52.56 -16.22
CA THR A 243 -6.92 -53.18 -17.06
C THR A 243 -8.29 -53.27 -16.37
N ALA A 244 -8.36 -53.10 -15.05
CA ALA A 244 -9.59 -53.16 -14.27
C ALA A 244 -10.22 -51.79 -13.95
N SER A 245 -9.47 -50.68 -14.09
CA SER A 245 -9.99 -49.34 -13.80
C SER A 245 -9.89 -48.43 -15.02
N ASN A 246 -10.98 -47.74 -15.36
CA ASN A 246 -11.02 -46.70 -16.40
C ASN A 246 -10.20 -45.44 -16.01
N LYS A 247 -9.18 -45.58 -15.14
CA LYS A 247 -8.36 -44.47 -14.64
C LYS A 247 -7.04 -44.44 -15.40
N THR A 248 -6.74 -43.30 -16.00
CA THR A 248 -5.40 -43.00 -16.52
C THR A 248 -4.48 -42.67 -15.36
N ASN A 249 -3.77 -43.68 -14.86
CA ASN A 249 -2.72 -43.51 -13.85
C ASN A 249 -1.38 -43.32 -14.55
N ILE A 250 -0.49 -42.57 -13.93
CA ILE A 250 0.89 -42.36 -14.42
C ILE A 250 1.84 -42.80 -13.32
N ARG A 251 2.84 -43.59 -13.68
CA ARG A 251 3.91 -43.97 -12.77
C ARG A 251 5.21 -43.27 -13.15
N ALA A 252 6.03 -43.00 -12.15
CA ALA A 252 7.37 -42.47 -12.35
C ALA A 252 8.37 -43.09 -11.38
N MET A 253 9.60 -43.26 -11.83
CA MET A 253 10.76 -43.67 -11.05
C MET A 253 11.81 -42.59 -11.16
N ILE A 254 12.24 -42.04 -10.03
CA ILE A 254 13.13 -40.87 -10.00
C ILE A 254 14.30 -41.16 -9.07
N SER A 255 15.52 -40.91 -9.55
CA SER A 255 16.72 -40.90 -8.72
C SER A 255 17.55 -39.65 -8.99
N ASN A 256 17.77 -38.85 -7.94
CA ASN A 256 18.72 -37.73 -7.93
C ASN A 256 19.58 -37.86 -6.66
N PRO A 257 20.69 -38.62 -6.74
CA PRO A 257 21.58 -38.86 -5.61
C PRO A 257 22.24 -37.56 -5.14
N PRO A 258 22.45 -37.37 -3.82
CA PRO A 258 23.12 -36.17 -3.32
C PRO A 258 24.57 -36.13 -3.80
N VAL A 259 25.15 -34.92 -3.87
CA VAL A 259 26.53 -34.68 -4.33
C VAL A 259 27.56 -35.57 -3.60
N ASN A 260 27.33 -35.87 -2.31
CA ASN A 260 28.23 -36.69 -1.51
C ASN A 260 28.26 -38.18 -1.92
N ALA A 261 27.27 -38.64 -2.68
CA ALA A 261 27.23 -39.97 -3.29
C ALA A 261 27.99 -40.01 -4.64
N THR A 262 28.55 -38.89 -5.08
CA THR A 262 29.33 -38.76 -6.31
C THR A 262 30.80 -38.48 -6.02
N LYS A 263 31.72 -39.10 -6.78
CA LYS A 263 33.15 -38.75 -6.77
C LYS A 263 33.63 -38.54 -8.20
N GLY A 264 34.09 -37.33 -8.50
CA GLY A 264 34.49 -36.96 -9.86
C GLY A 264 33.36 -37.10 -10.89
N GLY A 265 32.11 -36.87 -10.47
CA GLY A 265 30.92 -36.96 -11.33
C GLY A 265 30.35 -38.36 -11.56
N VAL A 266 30.91 -39.39 -10.90
CA VAL A 266 30.45 -40.79 -10.97
C VAL A 266 29.81 -41.18 -9.65
N ILE A 267 28.69 -41.91 -9.70
CA ILE A 267 28.02 -42.45 -8.52
C ILE A 267 28.86 -43.59 -7.94
N ILE A 268 29.22 -43.48 -6.66
CA ILE A 268 30.10 -44.46 -5.97
C ILE A 268 29.39 -45.24 -4.87
N ALA A 269 28.17 -44.86 -4.53
CA ALA A 269 27.36 -45.52 -3.51
C ALA A 269 25.97 -45.87 -4.08
N PRO A 270 25.32 -46.93 -3.59
CA PRO A 270 23.94 -47.24 -3.98
C PRO A 270 23.03 -46.04 -3.73
N ALA A 271 22.16 -45.74 -4.69
CA ALA A 271 21.26 -44.60 -4.62
C ALA A 271 19.81 -45.06 -4.56
N SER A 272 18.99 -44.34 -3.78
CA SER A 272 17.56 -44.60 -3.71
C SER A 272 16.84 -44.10 -4.96
N ILE A 273 15.81 -44.84 -5.34
CA ILE A 273 14.86 -44.48 -6.38
C ILE A 273 13.51 -44.31 -5.70
N THR A 274 12.93 -43.13 -5.89
CA THR A 274 11.57 -42.82 -5.44
C THR A 274 10.58 -43.25 -6.51
N ASN A 275 9.72 -44.20 -6.14
CA ASN A 275 8.66 -44.73 -6.99
C ASN A 275 7.35 -43.97 -6.72
N LEU A 276 6.85 -43.26 -7.72
CA LEU A 276 5.65 -42.42 -7.63
C LEU A 276 4.53 -42.98 -8.49
N GLU A 277 3.30 -42.90 -7.97
CA GLU A 277 2.06 -43.08 -8.74
C GLU A 277 1.22 -41.82 -8.65
N CYS A 278 0.74 -41.38 -9.80
CA CYS A 278 -0.06 -40.19 -9.97
C CYS A 278 -1.44 -40.56 -10.50
N ASN A 279 -2.46 -40.04 -9.82
CA ASN A 279 -3.85 -40.25 -10.16
C ASN A 279 -4.50 -38.91 -10.50
N LEU A 280 -5.24 -38.85 -11.60
CA LEU A 280 -6.03 -37.67 -11.93
C LEU A 280 -7.36 -37.70 -11.16
N ALA A 281 -7.54 -36.74 -10.26
CA ALA A 281 -8.83 -36.45 -9.65
C ALA A 281 -9.57 -35.42 -10.52
N ILE A 282 -10.69 -35.82 -11.14
CA ILE A 282 -11.55 -34.91 -11.90
C ILE A 282 -12.54 -34.26 -10.92
N VAL A 283 -12.56 -32.92 -10.91
CA VAL A 283 -13.47 -32.12 -10.07
C VAL A 283 -14.71 -31.70 -10.86
N GLU A 284 -14.53 -31.30 -12.12
CA GLU A 284 -15.61 -30.91 -13.02
C GLU A 284 -16.08 -32.13 -13.84
N PRO A 285 -17.30 -32.66 -13.63
CA PRO A 285 -17.76 -33.90 -14.27
C PRO A 285 -17.83 -33.84 -15.80
N LYS A 286 -17.98 -32.63 -16.36
CA LYS A 286 -18.06 -32.40 -17.80
C LYS A 286 -16.68 -32.38 -18.47
N TRP A 287 -15.62 -32.12 -17.71
CA TRP A 287 -14.28 -32.09 -18.23
C TRP A 287 -13.70 -33.50 -18.30
N LYS A 288 -13.04 -33.80 -19.42
CA LYS A 288 -12.24 -35.01 -19.61
C LYS A 288 -10.86 -34.58 -20.09
N PRO A 289 -9.77 -35.14 -19.54
CA PRO A 289 -8.44 -34.88 -20.08
C PRO A 289 -8.35 -35.40 -21.51
N ALA A 290 -7.71 -34.64 -22.40
CA ALA A 290 -7.38 -35.13 -23.73
C ALA A 290 -6.41 -36.32 -23.60
N PRO A 291 -6.63 -37.44 -24.30
CA PRO A 291 -5.71 -38.56 -24.26
C PRO A 291 -4.37 -38.16 -24.87
N TRP A 292 -3.27 -38.56 -24.23
CA TRP A 292 -1.91 -38.27 -24.70
C TRP A 292 -1.38 -39.43 -25.55
N PRO A 293 -0.85 -39.15 -26.75
CA PRO A 293 -0.05 -40.11 -27.50
C PRO A 293 1.11 -40.67 -26.66
N ILE A 294 1.50 -41.93 -26.88
CA ILE A 294 2.47 -42.63 -26.03
C ILE A 294 3.85 -41.92 -26.06
N ASP A 295 4.24 -41.38 -27.21
CA ASP A 295 5.48 -40.61 -27.42
C ASP A 295 5.51 -39.26 -26.68
N THR A 296 4.39 -38.82 -26.08
CA THR A 296 4.36 -37.60 -25.25
C THR A 296 5.34 -37.68 -24.07
N PHE A 297 5.45 -38.86 -23.45
CA PHE A 297 6.29 -39.03 -22.27
C PHE A 297 7.79 -38.94 -22.61
N GLU A 298 8.17 -39.27 -23.84
CA GLU A 298 9.55 -39.12 -24.34
C GLU A 298 9.95 -37.64 -24.38
N ASP A 299 9.16 -36.80 -25.07
CA ASP A 299 9.44 -35.37 -25.23
C ASP A 299 9.56 -34.65 -23.89
N TRP A 300 8.73 -35.01 -22.91
CA TRP A 300 8.69 -34.33 -21.61
C TRP A 300 9.69 -34.86 -20.60
N ALA A 301 10.34 -36.01 -20.86
CA ALA A 301 11.29 -36.62 -19.93
C ALA A 301 12.48 -35.68 -19.63
N GLU A 302 13.04 -35.02 -20.65
CA GLU A 302 14.18 -34.10 -20.48
C GLU A 302 13.83 -32.89 -19.61
N LEU A 303 12.68 -32.24 -19.89
CA LEU A 303 12.20 -31.12 -19.09
C LEU A 303 11.98 -31.53 -17.62
N MET A 304 11.43 -32.71 -17.40
CA MET A 304 11.25 -33.26 -16.06
C MET A 304 12.58 -33.58 -15.37
N THR A 305 13.58 -34.10 -16.08
CA THR A 305 14.94 -34.27 -15.54
C THR A 305 15.47 -32.93 -15.02
N GLY A 306 15.23 -31.83 -15.75
CA GLY A 306 15.56 -30.47 -15.29
C GLY A 306 14.93 -30.12 -13.94
N PHE A 307 13.61 -30.31 -13.79
CA PHE A 307 12.90 -30.00 -12.54
C PHE A 307 13.36 -30.82 -11.34
N ILE A 308 13.71 -32.11 -11.53
CA ILE A 308 14.15 -32.97 -10.42
C ILE A 308 15.59 -32.66 -9.98
N LEU A 309 16.44 -32.13 -10.87
CA LEU A 309 17.82 -31.76 -10.54
C LEU A 309 17.87 -30.57 -9.59
N GLU A 310 16.87 -29.69 -9.63
CA GLU A 310 16.76 -28.49 -8.79
C GLU A 310 16.21 -28.77 -7.38
N VAL A 311 15.69 -29.97 -7.12
CA VAL A 311 15.00 -30.29 -5.87
C VAL A 311 15.43 -31.61 -5.25
N GLY A 312 15.22 -31.76 -3.94
CA GLY A 312 15.39 -33.04 -3.24
C GLY A 312 14.20 -33.98 -3.40
N ALA A 313 14.40 -35.25 -3.05
CA ALA A 313 13.40 -36.32 -3.25
C ALA A 313 12.03 -36.06 -2.64
N SER A 314 11.97 -35.34 -1.51
CA SER A 314 10.71 -34.96 -0.85
C SER A 314 9.81 -34.06 -1.70
N ARG A 315 10.35 -33.40 -2.74
CA ARG A 315 9.61 -32.50 -3.63
C ARG A 315 9.30 -33.10 -4.99
N PHE A 316 9.78 -34.30 -5.32
CA PHE A 316 9.47 -34.95 -6.60
C PHE A 316 7.97 -35.09 -6.86
N PRO A 317 7.11 -35.49 -5.89
CA PRO A 317 5.68 -35.57 -6.13
C PRO A 317 5.08 -34.24 -6.57
N ALA A 318 5.48 -33.14 -5.92
CA ALA A 318 4.99 -31.79 -6.24
C ALA A 318 5.45 -31.31 -7.63
N GLN A 319 6.68 -31.64 -8.04
CA GLN A 319 7.19 -31.33 -9.38
C GLN A 319 6.44 -32.11 -10.45
N LEU A 320 6.18 -33.40 -10.21
CA LEU A 320 5.45 -34.26 -11.12
C LEU A 320 3.99 -33.83 -11.25
N THR A 321 3.29 -33.56 -10.14
CA THR A 321 1.94 -32.97 -10.13
C THR A 321 1.89 -31.68 -10.94
N LYS A 322 2.88 -30.79 -10.77
CA LYS A 322 2.95 -29.53 -11.54
C LYS A 322 2.96 -29.78 -13.04
N VAL A 323 3.84 -30.68 -13.50
CA VAL A 323 4.00 -30.94 -14.93
C VAL A 323 2.80 -31.68 -15.50
N LEU A 324 2.25 -32.68 -14.80
CA LEU A 324 1.05 -33.37 -15.24
C LEU A 324 -0.17 -32.44 -15.32
N ASN A 325 -0.33 -31.53 -14.35
CA ASN A 325 -1.35 -30.49 -14.41
C ASN A 325 -1.14 -29.59 -15.64
N ALA A 326 0.09 -29.15 -15.90
CA ALA A 326 0.42 -28.34 -17.08
C ALA A 326 0.14 -29.08 -18.39
N MET A 327 0.60 -30.32 -18.54
CA MET A 327 0.32 -31.18 -19.70
C MET A 327 -1.17 -31.32 -19.96
N SER A 328 -1.97 -31.48 -18.90
CA SER A 328 -3.43 -31.58 -19.00
C SER A 328 -4.06 -30.27 -19.48
N MET A 329 -3.57 -29.13 -18.99
CA MET A 329 -4.03 -27.82 -19.46
C MET A 329 -3.69 -27.58 -20.93
N ILE A 330 -2.45 -27.88 -21.32
CA ILE A 330 -1.98 -27.69 -22.70
C ILE A 330 -2.74 -28.60 -23.67
N SER A 331 -2.84 -29.89 -23.36
CA SER A 331 -3.56 -30.86 -24.19
C SER A 331 -5.07 -30.56 -24.26
N GLY A 332 -5.70 -30.23 -23.13
CA GLY A 332 -7.12 -29.84 -23.06
C GLY A 332 -7.46 -28.51 -23.75
N SER A 333 -6.43 -27.71 -24.08
CA SER A 333 -6.55 -26.51 -24.91
C SER A 333 -6.34 -26.74 -26.40
N GLY A 334 -6.03 -27.98 -26.82
CA GLY A 334 -5.62 -28.26 -28.19
C GLY A 334 -4.29 -27.60 -28.58
N ASN A 335 -3.42 -27.29 -27.59
CA ASN A 335 -2.21 -26.48 -27.75
C ASN A 335 -2.45 -25.02 -28.19
N ILE A 336 -3.64 -24.46 -27.98
CA ILE A 336 -3.99 -23.07 -28.32
C ILE A 336 -3.82 -22.17 -27.09
N HIS A 337 -3.05 -21.09 -27.22
CA HIS A 337 -2.65 -20.22 -26.10
C HIS A 337 -3.26 -18.81 -26.12
N ASN A 338 -4.10 -18.52 -27.11
CA ASN A 338 -4.64 -17.20 -27.39
C ASN A 338 -6.16 -17.22 -27.50
N PHE A 339 -6.84 -18.10 -26.76
CA PHE A 339 -8.30 -18.07 -26.65
C PHE A 339 -8.74 -16.71 -26.16
N GLU A 340 -9.77 -16.15 -26.80
CA GLU A 340 -10.38 -14.91 -26.35
C GLU A 340 -11.47 -15.19 -25.32
N ARG A 341 -11.98 -14.12 -24.70
CA ARG A 341 -13.07 -14.21 -23.72
C ARG A 341 -14.30 -14.96 -24.25
N ASP A 342 -14.68 -14.68 -25.49
CA ASP A 342 -15.86 -15.29 -26.10
C ASP A 342 -15.66 -16.79 -26.33
N ASP A 343 -14.43 -17.22 -26.62
CA ASP A 343 -14.12 -18.64 -26.79
C ASP A 343 -14.16 -19.37 -25.43
N ALA A 344 -13.63 -18.74 -24.38
CA ALA A 344 -13.69 -19.28 -23.02
C ALA A 344 -15.13 -19.42 -22.51
N GLU A 345 -16.02 -18.50 -22.89
CA GLU A 345 -17.45 -18.59 -22.58
C GLU A 345 -18.10 -19.75 -23.35
N LYS A 346 -17.86 -19.86 -24.66
CA LYS A 346 -18.40 -20.94 -25.51
C LYS A 346 -17.92 -22.33 -25.09
N SER A 347 -16.69 -22.44 -24.59
CA SER A 347 -16.14 -23.70 -24.09
C SER A 347 -16.67 -24.09 -22.71
N GLY A 348 -17.53 -23.26 -22.09
CA GLY A 348 -18.05 -23.50 -20.73
C GLY A 348 -17.05 -23.20 -19.61
N ALA A 349 -15.90 -22.57 -19.89
CA ALA A 349 -14.97 -22.12 -18.84
C ALA A 349 -15.49 -20.85 -18.13
N GLY A 350 -16.37 -20.08 -18.78
CA GLY A 350 -16.95 -18.83 -18.28
C GLY A 350 -16.01 -17.62 -18.46
N THR A 351 -16.48 -16.42 -18.17
CA THR A 351 -15.75 -15.18 -18.51
C THR A 351 -14.74 -14.70 -17.47
N ASP A 352 -14.81 -15.18 -16.23
CA ASP A 352 -14.01 -14.61 -15.13
C ASP A 352 -13.22 -15.69 -14.39
N PHE A 353 -12.04 -15.34 -13.88
CA PHE A 353 -11.15 -16.24 -13.13
C PHE A 353 -10.76 -15.64 -11.77
N GLY A 354 -10.38 -16.49 -10.82
CA GLY A 354 -9.86 -16.07 -9.53
C GLY A 354 -8.56 -15.26 -9.64
N CYS A 355 -8.55 -14.08 -9.02
CA CYS A 355 -7.39 -13.20 -9.03
C CYS A 355 -7.25 -12.43 -7.71
N MET A 356 -6.08 -11.83 -7.52
CA MET A 356 -5.84 -10.81 -6.51
C MET A 356 -5.92 -9.42 -7.13
N VAL A 357 -6.85 -8.62 -6.63
CA VAL A 357 -6.99 -7.21 -6.99
C VAL A 357 -6.52 -6.34 -5.84
N PRO A 358 -5.90 -5.18 -6.13
CA PRO A 358 -5.61 -4.21 -5.10
C PRO A 358 -6.93 -3.65 -4.55
N ASN A 359 -7.01 -3.57 -3.23
CA ASN A 359 -8.07 -2.90 -2.50
C ASN A 359 -7.44 -1.91 -1.53
N THR A 360 -8.09 -0.77 -1.35
CA THR A 360 -7.62 0.23 -0.40
C THR A 360 -8.24 -0.07 0.95
N ARG A 361 -7.40 -0.37 1.94
CA ARG A 361 -7.83 -0.49 3.34
C ARG A 361 -7.55 0.82 4.06
N ILE A 362 -8.60 1.38 4.68
CA ILE A 362 -8.54 2.58 5.51
C ILE A 362 -8.78 2.16 6.95
N GLU A 363 -7.77 2.29 7.80
CA GLU A 363 -7.90 2.00 9.22
C GLU A 363 -8.89 2.95 9.89
N GLY A 364 -9.65 2.43 10.87
CA GLY A 364 -10.69 3.19 11.59
C GLY A 364 -10.18 4.46 12.26
N SER A 365 -8.88 4.51 12.60
CA SER A 365 -8.22 5.69 13.18
C SER A 365 -8.36 6.95 12.33
N VAL A 366 -8.33 6.83 10.99
CA VAL A 366 -8.47 7.98 10.08
C VAL A 366 -9.84 8.61 10.24
N TYR A 367 -10.90 7.79 10.32
CA TYR A 367 -12.26 8.25 10.53
C TYR A 367 -12.43 8.88 11.92
N VAL A 368 -11.90 8.27 12.97
CA VAL A 368 -11.95 8.82 14.34
C VAL A 368 -11.33 10.21 14.39
N VAL A 369 -10.16 10.41 13.77
CA VAL A 369 -9.50 11.71 13.70
C VAL A 369 -10.31 12.72 12.88
N ALA A 370 -10.88 12.30 11.75
CA ALA A 370 -11.75 13.15 10.94
C ALA A 370 -13.00 13.62 11.70
N PHE A 371 -13.67 12.72 12.40
CA PHE A 371 -14.83 13.05 13.23
C PHE A 371 -14.45 13.94 14.41
N ALA A 372 -13.32 13.68 15.08
CA ALA A 372 -12.84 14.52 16.18
C ALA A 372 -12.53 15.96 15.72
N LEU A 373 -11.85 16.12 14.58
CA LEU A 373 -11.57 17.44 14.01
C LEU A 373 -12.84 18.16 13.57
N THR A 374 -13.77 17.45 12.94
CA THR A 374 -15.08 18.02 12.55
C THR A 374 -15.87 18.48 13.77
N GLY A 375 -15.91 17.67 14.84
CA GLY A 375 -16.54 18.03 16.11
C GLY A 375 -15.89 19.25 16.76
N LEU A 376 -14.55 19.34 16.73
CA LEU A 376 -13.81 20.49 17.24
C LEU A 376 -14.11 21.77 16.44
N VAL A 377 -14.16 21.71 15.10
CA VAL A 377 -14.57 22.84 14.25
C VAL A 377 -16.00 23.27 14.58
N ALA A 378 -16.94 22.34 14.69
CA ALA A 378 -18.33 22.64 15.03
C ALA A 378 -18.44 23.30 16.41
N LEU A 379 -17.73 22.79 17.42
CA LEU A 379 -17.71 23.36 18.76
C LEU A 379 -17.10 24.77 18.76
N MET A 380 -15.97 25.00 18.08
CA MET A 380 -15.38 26.33 17.95
C MET A 380 -16.32 27.30 17.24
N PHE A 381 -17.05 26.83 16.21
CA PHE A 381 -18.03 27.65 15.50
C PHE A 381 -19.23 28.03 16.39
N ILE A 382 -19.73 27.10 17.21
CA ILE A 382 -20.81 27.38 18.17
C ILE A 382 -20.35 28.42 19.21
N ILE A 383 -19.15 28.28 19.75
CA ILE A 383 -18.56 29.25 20.68
C ILE A 383 -18.40 30.62 20.00
N ASP A 384 -17.91 30.63 18.76
CA ASP A 384 -17.73 31.85 17.99
C ASP A 384 -19.07 32.58 17.80
N LEU A 385 -20.10 31.86 17.36
CA LEU A 385 -21.45 32.39 17.18
C LEU A 385 -22.04 32.93 18.49
N TYR A 386 -21.88 32.20 19.59
CA TYR A 386 -22.31 32.64 20.92
C TYR A 386 -21.64 33.95 21.33
N ASP A 387 -20.32 34.06 21.13
CA ASP A 387 -19.57 35.29 21.43
C ASP A 387 -19.96 36.46 20.49
N VAL A 388 -20.34 36.22 19.21
CA VAL A 388 -20.93 37.27 18.35
C VAL A 388 -22.16 37.85 19.01
N ILE A 389 -23.09 36.98 19.38
CA ILE A 389 -24.41 37.37 19.87
C ILE A 389 -24.26 38.14 21.18
N GLN A 390 -23.43 37.64 22.11
CA GLN A 390 -23.17 38.35 23.38
C GLN A 390 -22.53 39.72 23.16
N ASN A 391 -21.50 39.82 22.31
CA ASN A 391 -20.79 41.08 22.10
C ASN A 391 -21.67 42.13 21.41
N LYS A 392 -22.55 41.73 20.48
CA LYS A 392 -23.48 42.66 19.80
C LYS A 392 -24.54 43.26 20.72
N ILE A 393 -24.87 42.60 21.83
CA ILE A 393 -25.86 43.09 22.80
C ILE A 393 -25.28 44.24 23.65
N ASP A 394 -23.95 44.30 23.82
CA ASP A 394 -23.32 45.33 24.65
C ASP A 394 -23.15 46.67 23.91
N LYS A 395 -23.71 47.75 24.47
CA LYS A 395 -23.64 49.10 23.89
C LYS A 395 -22.21 49.62 23.77
N ARG A 396 -21.28 49.12 24.58
CA ARG A 396 -19.86 49.53 24.57
C ARG A 396 -19.05 48.89 23.43
N HIS A 397 -19.63 47.95 22.70
CA HIS A 397 -18.95 47.22 21.63
C HIS A 397 -18.33 48.13 20.57
N LYS A 398 -19.06 49.18 20.13
CA LYS A 398 -18.59 50.12 19.09
C LYS A 398 -17.34 50.91 19.50
N ALA A 399 -17.16 51.19 20.79
CA ALA A 399 -15.99 51.93 21.28
C ALA A 399 -14.76 51.02 21.33
N ILE A 400 -14.96 49.77 21.73
CA ILE A 400 -13.87 48.78 21.84
C ILE A 400 -13.48 48.27 20.45
N GLU A 401 -14.42 48.14 19.51
CA GLU A 401 -14.14 47.72 18.13
C GLU A 401 -13.12 48.63 17.41
N LYS A 402 -12.98 49.89 17.83
CA LYS A 402 -11.98 50.84 17.32
C LYS A 402 -10.57 50.61 17.87
N MET A 403 -10.37 49.73 18.84
CA MET A 403 -9.04 49.43 19.37
C MET A 403 -8.25 48.55 18.40
N PRO A 404 -6.92 48.76 18.27
CA PRO A 404 -6.10 47.92 17.42
C PRO A 404 -5.98 46.51 18.02
N PHE A 405 -6.50 45.50 17.33
CA PHE A 405 -6.48 44.11 17.79
C PHE A 405 -5.63 43.21 16.92
N GLU A 406 -5.46 43.57 15.64
CA GLU A 406 -4.61 42.85 14.71
C GLU A 406 -3.22 43.47 14.68
N MET A 407 -2.21 42.67 14.35
CA MET A 407 -0.84 43.17 14.21
C MET A 407 -0.76 44.31 13.18
N LEU A 408 -1.58 44.22 12.13
CA LEU A 408 -1.72 45.27 11.13
C LEU A 408 -2.29 46.55 11.76
N ASP A 409 -3.35 46.45 12.57
CA ASP A 409 -3.92 47.60 13.28
C ASP A 409 -2.90 48.22 14.25
N TRP A 410 -2.09 47.39 14.92
CA TRP A 410 -1.00 47.86 15.77
C TRP A 410 0.10 48.56 14.99
N GLN A 411 0.42 48.08 13.77
CA GLN A 411 1.36 48.75 12.87
C GLN A 411 0.81 50.09 12.39
N VAL A 412 -0.47 50.16 12.04
CA VAL A 412 -1.16 51.43 11.71
C VAL A 412 -1.05 52.39 12.88
N ALA A 413 -1.52 51.99 14.06
CA ALA A 413 -1.52 52.83 15.26
C ALA A 413 -0.11 53.28 15.67
N LEU A 414 0.91 52.42 15.47
CA LEU A 414 2.30 52.77 15.72
C LEU A 414 2.80 53.83 14.76
N ILE A 415 2.53 53.68 13.46
CA ILE A 415 2.97 54.64 12.43
C ILE A 415 2.21 55.96 12.56
N GLU A 416 0.91 55.95 12.85
CA GLU A 416 0.16 57.15 13.18
C GLU A 416 0.81 57.89 14.36
N LYS A 417 1.20 57.16 15.40
CA LYS A 417 1.84 57.73 16.58
C LYS A 417 3.25 58.27 16.31
N ILE A 418 4.03 57.61 15.46
CA ILE A 418 5.39 58.05 15.09
C ILE A 418 5.35 59.24 14.13
N THR A 419 4.41 59.27 13.20
CA THR A 419 4.40 60.26 12.10
C THR A 419 3.45 61.42 12.34
N GLY A 420 2.49 61.29 13.28
CA GLY A 420 1.45 62.27 13.54
C GLY A 420 0.35 62.34 12.46
N HIS A 421 0.43 61.51 11.42
CA HIS A 421 -0.57 61.44 10.35
C HIS A 421 -1.65 60.42 10.69
N GLU A 422 -2.91 60.80 10.47
CA GLU A 422 -4.05 59.88 10.58
C GLU A 422 -4.08 58.93 9.37
N ILE A 423 -4.15 57.62 9.62
CA ILE A 423 -4.13 56.55 8.63
C ILE A 423 -5.47 55.80 8.73
N ASP A 424 -6.47 56.31 8.02
CA ASP A 424 -7.83 55.76 8.08
C ASP A 424 -7.96 54.31 7.56
N GLU A 425 -6.99 53.85 6.75
CA GLU A 425 -7.02 52.52 6.14
C GLU A 425 -5.64 51.84 6.16
N PRO A 426 -5.57 50.54 6.54
CA PRO A 426 -4.30 49.81 6.58
C PRO A 426 -3.58 49.72 5.23
N ARG A 427 -4.29 49.83 4.10
CA ARG A 427 -3.67 49.82 2.76
C ARG A 427 -2.71 51.00 2.55
N LYS A 428 -2.93 52.12 3.24
CA LYS A 428 -2.07 53.32 3.16
C LYS A 428 -0.70 53.10 3.80
N LEU A 429 -0.50 52.04 4.58
CA LEU A 429 0.81 51.62 5.12
C LEU A 429 1.85 51.34 4.04
N ALA A 430 1.43 50.94 2.83
CA ALA A 430 2.34 50.59 1.74
C ALA A 430 3.28 51.74 1.34
N GLY A 431 2.90 53.00 1.65
CA GLY A 431 3.73 54.18 1.40
C GLY A 431 4.74 54.50 2.48
N TYR A 432 4.87 53.70 3.55
CA TYR A 432 5.80 53.96 4.66
C TYR A 432 6.91 52.91 4.70
N GLU A 433 8.15 53.35 4.95
CA GLU A 433 9.32 52.50 5.06
C GLU A 433 10.13 52.80 6.32
N TYR A 434 10.65 51.74 6.94
CA TYR A 434 11.61 51.81 8.03
C TYR A 434 13.02 51.61 7.48
N PHE A 435 13.96 52.47 7.85
CA PHE A 435 15.36 52.31 7.50
C PHE A 435 16.26 52.57 8.72
N TRP A 436 17.40 51.89 8.73
CA TRP A 436 18.47 52.15 9.68
C TRP A 436 19.41 53.20 9.08
N ASP A 437 19.55 54.33 9.75
CA ASP A 437 20.53 55.33 9.36
C ASP A 437 21.86 55.03 10.06
N GLU A 438 22.84 54.58 9.29
CA GLU A 438 24.18 54.26 9.80
C GLU A 438 24.90 55.49 10.37
N GLN A 439 24.56 56.70 9.91
CA GLN A 439 25.22 57.92 10.37
C GLN A 439 24.74 58.34 11.76
N THR A 440 23.44 58.20 12.02
CA THR A 440 22.86 58.54 13.32
C THR A 440 22.79 57.33 14.27
N GLY A 441 23.01 56.11 13.77
CA GLY A 441 22.88 54.88 14.54
C GLY A 441 21.44 54.66 15.06
N ARG A 442 20.46 55.20 14.34
CA ARG A 442 19.04 55.23 14.74
C ARG A 442 18.16 54.67 13.63
N SER A 443 17.05 54.06 14.03
CA SER A 443 15.99 53.64 13.11
C SER A 443 15.02 54.78 12.85
N HIS A 444 14.74 55.09 11.58
CA HIS A 444 13.78 56.12 11.18
C HIS A 444 12.63 55.50 10.40
N CYS A 445 11.46 56.12 10.51
CA CYS A 445 10.31 55.86 9.65
C CYS A 445 10.14 57.04 8.68
N ARG A 446 9.88 56.79 7.40
CA ARG A 446 9.55 57.84 6.43
C ARG A 446 8.46 57.40 5.46
N ARG A 447 7.79 58.36 4.85
CA ARG A 447 6.89 58.11 3.73
C ARG A 447 7.70 58.06 2.42
N SER A 448 7.60 56.99 1.66
CA SER A 448 8.34 56.73 0.42
C SER A 448 8.19 57.87 -0.60
N ASP A 449 7.00 58.49 -0.63
CA ASP A 449 6.64 59.60 -1.53
C ASP A 449 7.28 60.95 -1.12
N GLN A 450 7.76 61.08 0.12
CA GLN A 450 8.33 62.32 0.69
C GLN A 450 9.77 62.07 1.15
N ARG A 451 10.71 62.07 0.19
CA ARG A 451 12.16 62.06 0.48
C ARG A 451 12.56 63.35 1.19
N GLY A 452 12.44 63.38 2.51
CA GLY A 452 12.84 64.51 3.36
C GLY A 452 12.17 64.56 4.74
N SER A 453 10.99 63.96 4.91
CA SER A 453 10.33 63.86 6.22
C SER A 453 10.80 62.59 6.93
N VAL A 454 11.81 62.73 7.78
CA VAL A 454 12.35 61.66 8.62
C VAL A 454 11.70 61.77 10.00
N TYR A 455 11.01 60.72 10.45
CA TYR A 455 10.38 60.67 11.76
C TYR A 455 11.23 59.82 12.70
N GLU A 456 11.71 60.41 13.79
CA GLU A 456 12.46 59.72 14.84
C GLU A 456 11.52 58.93 15.77
N ALA A 457 12.04 57.83 16.34
CA ALA A 457 11.35 57.12 17.40
C ALA A 457 11.21 58.03 18.64
N LEU A 458 10.00 58.11 19.20
CA LEU A 458 9.72 58.85 20.43
C LEU A 458 10.68 58.44 21.56
N GLU A 459 11.59 59.34 21.95
CA GLU A 459 12.37 59.19 23.18
C GLU A 459 11.44 59.27 24.40
N ASN A 460 11.76 58.48 25.42
CA ASN A 460 11.00 58.36 26.66
C ASN A 460 10.90 59.73 27.36
N PRO A 461 9.71 60.27 27.68
CA PRO A 461 9.60 61.56 28.35
C PRO A 461 9.88 61.39 29.86
N GLU A 462 11.11 61.07 30.23
CA GLU A 462 11.61 61.20 31.60
C GLU A 462 12.59 62.37 31.68
N ASN A 463 12.05 63.57 31.89
CA ASN A 463 12.59 64.66 32.73
C ASN A 463 12.09 66.02 32.27
N THR A 464 10.86 66.38 32.63
CA THR A 464 10.53 67.74 33.11
C THR A 464 9.07 67.76 33.55
N ALA A 465 8.85 67.64 34.87
CA ALA A 465 7.82 68.34 35.67
C ALA A 465 7.40 67.48 36.87
N SER A 466 7.49 68.12 38.04
CA SER A 466 7.24 67.61 39.39
C SER A 466 5.74 67.40 39.71
N ASP A 467 5.42 66.16 40.10
CA ASP A 467 4.39 65.66 41.06
C ASP A 467 2.86 65.90 40.88
N PRO A 468 1.95 65.07 41.48
CA PRO A 468 2.16 63.80 42.19
C PRO A 468 1.22 62.61 41.82
N SER A 469 1.72 61.42 42.17
CA SER A 469 1.00 60.16 42.49
C SER A 469 -0.04 59.60 41.51
N PHE A 470 0.41 58.77 40.55
CA PHE A 470 -0.18 57.45 40.26
C PHE A 470 0.95 56.54 39.77
N GLY A 471 0.88 55.26 40.13
CA GLY A 471 2.00 54.30 40.08
C GLY A 471 2.78 54.26 38.77
N LYS A 472 4.10 54.11 38.92
CA LYS A 472 5.09 53.90 37.86
C LYS A 472 4.66 52.77 36.93
N ASP A 473 4.86 52.99 35.63
CA ASP A 473 4.74 52.05 34.52
C ASP A 473 3.33 51.79 33.93
N GLY A 474 2.61 52.87 33.63
CA GLY A 474 1.41 52.81 32.78
C GLY A 474 1.33 53.97 31.81
N ILE A 475 1.46 53.72 30.50
CA ILE A 475 1.08 54.68 29.45
C ILE A 475 -0.46 54.71 29.40
N VAL A 476 -1.06 55.78 29.89
CA VAL A 476 -2.51 56.02 29.81
C VAL A 476 -2.84 56.57 28.42
N VAL A 477 -3.54 55.79 27.60
CA VAL A 477 -4.16 56.29 26.37
C VAL A 477 -5.41 57.06 26.77
N LYS A 478 -5.34 58.40 26.72
CA LYS A 478 -6.48 59.29 26.96
C LYS A 478 -7.37 59.25 25.72
N ILE A 479 -8.55 58.63 25.82
CA ILE A 479 -9.57 58.70 24.78
C ILE A 479 -10.12 60.13 24.82
N MET A 480 -9.86 60.93 23.78
CA MET A 480 -10.54 62.20 23.61
C MET A 480 -11.96 61.92 23.10
N GLU A 481 -12.96 62.21 23.92
CA GLU A 481 -14.33 62.42 23.44
C GLU A 481 -14.36 63.72 22.62
N LYS A 482 -14.97 63.65 21.43
CA LYS A 482 -15.31 64.79 20.59
C LYS A 482 -16.76 65.17 20.83
#